data_AF-A0A831QT33-F1
#
_entry.id   AF-A0A831QT33-F1
#
_cell.length_a   1.000
_cell.length_b   1.000
_cell.length_c   1.000
_cell.angle_alpha   90.00
_cell.angle_beta   90.00
_cell.angle_gamma   90.00
#
_symmetry.space_group_name_H-M   'P 1'
#
loop_
_entity.id
_entity.type
_entity.pdbx_description
1 polymer ?
#
loop_
_entity_poly.entity_id
_entity_poly.type
_entity_poly.pdbx_seq_one_letter_code
_entity_poly.pdbx_strand_id
1 'polypeptide(L)'
;MAMNTRKGFRFATYKAEDITPFEKLFDIFQELITHTSGDFDEAIEWLRELDKEYELTDDEYTIDDFIEDLKAKGYIQEEFEDGGGEMGEDGEEGEGGGKGNISITAKMERIIRQRALDQIFGKLKRSGAGNHKTGKSGQGDEHTGDLREYRYGDGLEHISMTESLKNAQVNNGIGSFNLTEEDLVVEDTQYKAQMSTVLMIDISHSMILYGEDRITPAKKVAMALAELITTRYPKDTLDILVFGNDAWPIPIKDLPYLKVGPYHTNTVAGLQL
;
A
#
# COMPACT_ATOMS: atom_id res chain seq x y z
N MET A 1 -6.63 -58.19 -15.33
CA MET A 1 -5.86 -57.22 -16.15
C MET A 1 -5.87 -55.88 -15.43
N ALA A 2 -4.73 -55.45 -14.89
CA ALA A 2 -4.64 -54.18 -14.17
C ALA A 2 -4.60 -53.02 -15.17
N MET A 3 -5.56 -52.08 -15.08
CA MET A 3 -5.54 -50.86 -15.86
C MET A 3 -4.36 -50.00 -15.41
N ASN A 4 -3.41 -49.82 -16.33
CA ASN A 4 -2.23 -49.00 -16.12
C ASN A 4 -2.63 -47.52 -16.27
N THR A 5 -3.04 -46.87 -15.18
CA THR A 5 -3.31 -45.43 -15.16
C THR A 5 -1.99 -44.67 -15.24
N ARG A 6 -1.54 -44.36 -16.45
CA ARG A 6 -0.41 -43.45 -16.67
C ARG A 6 -0.82 -42.04 -16.24
N LYS A 7 -0.18 -41.52 -15.20
CA LYS A 7 -0.24 -40.09 -14.87
C LYS A 7 0.54 -39.32 -15.94
N GLY A 8 -0.10 -38.33 -16.56
CA GLY A 8 0.50 -37.45 -17.56
C GLY A 8 -0.07 -36.03 -17.44
N PHE A 9 0.63 -35.05 -18.00
CA PHE A 9 0.14 -33.68 -18.05
C PHE A 9 -0.89 -33.54 -19.17
N ARG A 10 -2.07 -32.99 -18.84
CA ARG A 10 -3.09 -32.64 -19.81
C ARG A 10 -3.05 -31.13 -20.01
N PHE A 11 -2.46 -30.69 -21.10
CA PHE A 11 -2.50 -29.29 -21.50
C PHE A 11 -3.91 -28.99 -22.01
N ALA A 12 -4.55 -27.99 -21.42
CA ALA A 12 -5.81 -27.43 -21.87
C ALA A 12 -5.57 -26.00 -22.35
N THR A 13 -6.37 -25.54 -23.31
CA THR A 13 -6.37 -24.14 -23.70
C THR A 13 -6.68 -23.29 -22.48
N TYR A 14 -5.91 -22.21 -22.29
CA TYR A 14 -6.16 -21.25 -21.22
C TYR A 14 -7.61 -20.75 -21.32
N LYS A 15 -8.36 -20.93 -20.24
CA LYS A 15 -9.64 -20.28 -20.04
C LYS A 15 -9.36 -19.06 -19.18
N ALA A 16 -9.67 -17.87 -19.69
CA ALA A 16 -9.67 -16.67 -18.86
C ALA A 16 -10.60 -16.90 -17.67
N GLU A 17 -10.23 -16.35 -16.51
CA GLU A 17 -11.14 -16.33 -15.36
C GLU A 17 -12.41 -15.56 -15.75
N ASP A 18 -13.57 -15.99 -15.23
CA ASP A 18 -14.84 -15.30 -15.43
C ASP A 18 -14.82 -13.99 -14.64
N ILE A 19 -14.22 -12.95 -15.22
CA ILE A 19 -14.14 -11.60 -14.65
C ILE A 19 -15.45 -10.88 -14.93
N THR A 20 -16.06 -10.29 -13.90
CA THR A 20 -17.30 -9.53 -14.07
C THR A 20 -17.07 -8.25 -14.92
N PRO A 21 -18.09 -7.74 -15.64
CA PRO A 21 -17.96 -6.49 -16.39
C PRO A 21 -17.45 -5.32 -15.52
N PHE A 22 -17.93 -5.23 -14.28
CA PHE A 22 -17.45 -4.26 -13.30
C PHE A 22 -15.95 -4.42 -13.03
N GLU A 23 -15.45 -5.62 -12.73
CA GLU A 23 -14.04 -5.85 -12.39
C GLU A 23 -13.11 -5.52 -13.57
N LYS A 24 -13.55 -5.83 -14.80
CA LYS A 24 -12.81 -5.49 -16.03
C LYS A 24 -12.64 -3.98 -16.17
N LEU A 25 -13.74 -3.22 -16.07
CA LEU A 25 -13.70 -1.76 -16.15
C LEU A 25 -12.98 -1.13 -14.95
N PHE A 26 -13.14 -1.71 -13.76
CA PHE A 26 -12.49 -1.22 -12.55
C PHE A 26 -10.97 -1.32 -12.63
N ASP A 27 -10.43 -2.42 -13.18
CA ASP A 27 -9.00 -2.59 -13.39
C ASP A 27 -8.41 -1.51 -14.31
N ILE A 28 -9.11 -1.21 -15.40
CA ILE A 28 -8.74 -0.17 -16.37
C ILE A 28 -8.89 1.21 -15.73
N PHE A 29 -10.00 1.49 -15.08
CA PHE A 29 -10.26 2.76 -14.39
C PHE A 29 -9.19 3.08 -13.35
N GLN A 30 -8.74 2.10 -12.57
CA GLN A 30 -7.63 2.28 -11.61
C GLN A 30 -6.32 2.71 -12.27
N GLU A 31 -6.07 2.27 -13.50
CA GLU A 31 -4.91 2.68 -14.28
C GLU A 31 -5.09 4.13 -14.79
N LEU A 32 -6.25 4.43 -15.38
CA LEU A 32 -6.58 5.76 -15.91
C LEU A 32 -6.54 6.83 -14.82
N ILE A 33 -7.17 6.57 -13.67
CA ILE A 33 -7.25 7.54 -12.56
C ILE A 33 -5.86 7.85 -11.97
N THR A 34 -4.91 6.92 -12.10
CA THR A 34 -3.52 7.16 -11.68
C THR A 34 -2.79 8.08 -12.67
N HIS A 35 -3.04 7.90 -13.97
CA HIS A 35 -2.49 8.71 -15.06
C HIS A 35 -3.06 10.13 -15.08
N THR A 36 -4.37 10.30 -14.87
CA THR A 36 -5.03 11.62 -14.78
C THR A 36 -4.78 12.32 -13.45
N SER A 37 -3.99 11.70 -12.57
CA SER A 37 -3.64 12.23 -11.25
C SER A 37 -4.88 12.53 -10.39
N GLY A 38 -5.78 11.55 -10.34
CA GLY A 38 -7.00 11.60 -9.54
C GLY A 38 -8.14 12.43 -10.14
N ASP A 39 -7.99 12.93 -11.37
CA ASP A 39 -9.06 13.61 -12.09
C ASP A 39 -10.07 12.56 -12.61
N PHE A 40 -11.23 12.51 -11.94
CA PHE A 40 -12.27 11.53 -12.21
C PHE A 40 -12.92 11.73 -13.58
N ASP A 41 -13.27 12.97 -13.91
CA ASP A 41 -13.95 13.29 -15.16
C ASP A 41 -13.05 12.98 -16.36
N GLU A 42 -11.77 13.37 -16.29
CA GLU A 42 -10.79 13.03 -17.34
C GLU A 42 -10.62 11.50 -17.47
N ALA A 43 -10.55 10.77 -16.35
CA ALA A 43 -10.39 9.32 -16.38
C ALA A 43 -11.61 8.62 -17.00
N ILE A 44 -12.84 9.09 -16.72
CA ILE A 44 -14.05 8.56 -17.32
C ILE A 44 -14.15 8.91 -18.81
N GLU A 45 -13.72 10.10 -19.21
CA GLU A 45 -13.66 10.48 -20.62
C GLU A 45 -12.74 9.53 -21.40
N TRP A 46 -11.54 9.27 -20.87
CA TRP A 46 -10.61 8.32 -21.49
C TRP A 46 -11.16 6.89 -21.48
N LEU A 47 -11.86 6.48 -20.42
CA LEU A 47 -12.50 5.16 -20.36
C LEU A 47 -13.56 5.01 -21.45
N ARG A 48 -14.37 6.05 -21.70
CA ARG A 48 -15.37 6.05 -22.79
C ARG A 48 -14.72 5.99 -24.16
N GLU A 49 -13.57 6.64 -24.35
CA GLU A 49 -12.85 6.56 -25.62
C GLU A 49 -12.26 5.16 -25.84
N LEU A 50 -11.73 4.53 -24.80
CA LEU A 50 -11.30 3.13 -24.85
C LEU A 50 -12.46 2.17 -25.11
N ASP A 51 -13.63 2.43 -24.53
CA ASP A 51 -14.83 1.63 -24.74
C ASP A 51 -15.30 1.67 -26.21
N LYS A 52 -15.22 2.83 -26.88
CA LYS A 52 -15.54 2.93 -28.32
C LYS A 52 -14.60 2.10 -29.20
N GLU A 53 -13.31 2.05 -28.87
CA GLU A 53 -12.30 1.36 -29.67
C GLU A 53 -12.26 -0.15 -29.39
N TYR A 54 -12.44 -0.54 -28.14
CA TYR A 54 -12.24 -1.92 -27.67
C TYR A 54 -13.52 -2.65 -27.27
N GLU A 55 -14.68 -2.01 -27.40
CA GLU A 55 -16.00 -2.56 -27.03
C GLU A 55 -15.94 -3.19 -25.63
N LEU A 56 -15.58 -2.37 -24.63
CA LEU A 56 -15.33 -2.86 -23.28
C LEU A 56 -16.62 -3.26 -22.56
N THR A 57 -17.71 -2.57 -22.90
CA THR A 57 -19.09 -2.72 -22.43
C THR A 57 -19.98 -3.48 -23.42
N ASP A 58 -21.20 -3.81 -22.99
CA ASP A 58 -22.25 -4.42 -23.81
C ASP A 58 -23.62 -3.76 -23.54
N ASP A 59 -24.67 -4.26 -24.20
CA ASP A 59 -26.05 -3.75 -24.04
C ASP A 59 -26.59 -3.95 -22.60
N GLU A 60 -26.01 -4.86 -21.81
CA GLU A 60 -26.45 -5.16 -20.44
C GLU A 60 -25.70 -4.33 -19.39
N TYR A 61 -24.50 -3.84 -19.70
CA TYR A 61 -23.65 -3.13 -18.74
C TYR A 61 -22.81 -2.02 -19.38
N THR A 62 -23.22 -0.77 -19.17
CA THR A 62 -22.61 0.43 -19.76
C THR A 62 -21.61 1.13 -18.83
N ILE A 63 -20.88 2.14 -19.34
CA ILE A 63 -20.03 3.00 -18.51
C ILE A 63 -20.84 3.77 -17.45
N ASP A 64 -22.10 4.10 -17.74
CA ASP A 64 -22.96 4.79 -16.78
C ASP A 64 -23.34 3.87 -15.63
N ASP A 65 -23.65 2.60 -15.93
CA ASP A 65 -23.87 1.56 -14.90
C ASP A 65 -22.62 1.37 -14.03
N PHE A 66 -21.43 1.42 -14.63
CA PHE A 66 -20.17 1.38 -13.90
C PHE A 66 -19.98 2.56 -12.95
N ILE A 67 -20.33 3.78 -13.36
CA ILE A 67 -20.25 4.97 -12.50
C ILE A 67 -21.22 4.84 -11.31
N GLU A 68 -22.44 4.38 -11.56
CA GLU A 68 -23.41 4.14 -10.48
C GLU A 68 -22.93 3.04 -9.52
N ASP A 69 -22.31 1.97 -10.04
CA ASP A 69 -21.66 0.94 -9.22
C ASP A 69 -20.49 1.50 -8.40
N LEU A 70 -19.69 2.42 -8.94
CA LEU A 70 -18.61 3.09 -8.21
C LEU A 70 -19.17 3.92 -7.05
N LYS A 71 -20.27 4.64 -7.27
CA LYS A 71 -21.00 5.39 -6.21
C LYS A 71 -21.57 4.45 -5.16
N ALA A 72 -22.31 3.42 -5.59
CA ALA A 72 -22.95 2.45 -4.70
C ALA A 72 -21.94 1.69 -3.82
N LYS A 73 -20.76 1.39 -4.38
CA LYS A 73 -19.64 0.76 -3.64
C LYS A 73 -18.84 1.77 -2.81
N GLY A 74 -19.14 3.06 -2.88
CA GLY A 74 -18.48 4.11 -2.11
C GLY A 74 -17.03 4.34 -2.51
N TYR A 75 -16.71 4.19 -3.80
CA TYR A 75 -15.39 4.53 -4.35
C TYR A 75 -15.30 6.00 -4.74
N ILE A 76 -16.41 6.60 -5.12
CA ILE A 76 -16.55 8.03 -5.45
C ILE A 76 -17.66 8.66 -4.63
N GLN A 77 -17.59 9.97 -4.48
CA GLN A 77 -18.57 10.79 -3.79
C GLN A 77 -18.83 12.08 -4.57
N GLU A 78 -20.04 12.63 -4.48
CA GLU A 78 -20.34 13.94 -5.04
C GLU A 78 -19.93 15.00 -4.01
N GLU A 79 -18.99 15.87 -4.40
CA GLU A 79 -18.71 17.09 -3.67
C GLU A 79 -19.71 18.14 -4.13
N PHE A 80 -20.60 18.52 -3.21
CA PHE A 80 -21.30 19.78 -3.32
C PHE A 80 -20.28 20.87 -3.00
N GLU A 81 -20.10 21.83 -3.91
CA GLU A 81 -19.48 23.10 -3.55
C GLU A 81 -20.37 23.74 -2.48
N ASP A 82 -20.10 23.41 -1.22
CA ASP A 82 -20.69 24.09 -0.09
C ASP A 82 -20.10 25.49 -0.11
N GLY A 83 -20.87 26.43 -0.68
CA GLY A 83 -20.50 27.82 -0.82
C GLY A 83 -20.03 28.37 0.52
N GLY A 84 -18.71 28.48 0.67
CA GLY A 84 -18.09 29.21 1.76
C GLY A 84 -18.61 30.64 1.71
N GLY A 85 -19.43 31.00 2.70
CA GLY A 85 -20.28 32.17 2.65
C GLY A 85 -19.56 33.50 2.47
N GLU A 86 -19.94 34.22 1.43
CA GLU A 86 -20.33 35.63 1.57
C GLU A 86 -21.85 35.69 1.42
N MET A 87 -22.54 36.04 2.51
CA MET A 87 -23.93 36.49 2.43
C MET A 87 -23.94 37.82 1.65
N GLY A 88 -24.10 37.73 0.33
CA GLY A 88 -24.63 38.83 -0.46
C GLY A 88 -26.13 38.89 -0.25
N GLU A 89 -26.61 39.99 0.35
CA GLU A 89 -28.00 40.41 0.23
C GLU A 89 -28.30 40.57 -1.25
N ASP A 90 -29.00 39.62 -1.85
CA ASP A 90 -30.19 39.86 -2.67
C ASP A 90 -30.72 38.51 -3.17
N GLY A 91 -31.99 38.26 -2.86
CA GLY A 91 -32.68 37.04 -3.24
C GLY A 91 -32.97 36.99 -4.73
N GLU A 92 -32.19 36.19 -5.46
CA GLU A 92 -32.60 35.61 -6.73
C GLU A 92 -32.52 34.08 -6.61
N GLU A 93 -33.68 33.42 -6.70
CA GLU A 93 -33.79 31.98 -6.89
C GLU A 93 -33.20 31.61 -8.27
N GLY A 94 -31.89 31.39 -8.31
CA GLY A 94 -31.22 30.81 -9.46
C GLY A 94 -31.44 29.30 -9.49
N GLU A 95 -32.21 28.81 -10.46
CA GLU A 95 -32.13 27.42 -10.95
C GLU A 95 -30.72 27.17 -11.53
N GLY A 96 -29.75 26.94 -10.64
CA GLY A 96 -28.40 26.54 -10.98
C GLY A 96 -28.22 25.04 -10.76
N GLY A 97 -28.42 24.24 -11.81
CA GLY A 97 -28.01 22.85 -11.85
C GLY A 97 -26.48 22.73 -11.80
N GLY A 98 -25.90 22.95 -10.62
CA GLY A 98 -24.50 22.70 -10.34
C GLY A 98 -24.25 21.20 -10.41
N LYS A 99 -23.60 20.76 -11.48
CA LYS A 99 -23.10 19.39 -11.60
C LYS A 99 -22.06 19.22 -10.49
N GLY A 100 -22.44 18.58 -9.38
CA GLY A 100 -21.54 18.35 -8.25
C GLY A 100 -20.26 17.67 -8.75
N ASN A 101 -19.11 18.19 -8.33
CA ASN A 101 -17.83 17.66 -8.78
C ASN A 101 -17.65 16.28 -8.13
N ILE A 102 -17.41 15.24 -8.93
CA ILE A 102 -17.26 13.88 -8.39
C ILE A 102 -15.81 13.71 -7.95
N SER A 103 -15.59 13.43 -6.66
CA SER A 103 -14.26 13.17 -6.11
C SER A 103 -14.07 11.72 -5.69
N ILE A 104 -12.81 11.30 -5.65
CA ILE A 104 -12.41 9.97 -5.21
C ILE A 104 -12.45 9.90 -3.69
N THR A 105 -12.98 8.81 -3.15
CA THR A 105 -13.00 8.59 -1.69
C THR A 105 -11.67 8.06 -1.17
N ALA A 106 -11.41 8.22 0.13
CA ALA A 106 -10.27 7.59 0.82
C ALA A 106 -10.24 6.05 0.66
N LYS A 107 -11.40 5.41 0.46
CA LYS A 107 -11.50 3.98 0.17
C LYS A 107 -10.81 3.66 -1.15
N MET A 108 -11.10 4.43 -2.19
CA MET A 108 -10.53 4.26 -3.52
C MET A 108 -9.05 4.64 -3.54
N GLU A 109 -8.63 5.69 -2.83
CA GLU A 109 -7.21 6.02 -2.67
C GLU A 109 -6.39 4.85 -2.11
N ARG A 110 -6.90 4.17 -1.07
CA ARG A 110 -6.25 2.99 -0.51
C ARG A 110 -6.15 1.86 -1.52
N ILE A 111 -7.19 1.64 -2.31
CA ILE A 111 -7.20 0.60 -3.34
C ILE A 111 -6.18 0.90 -4.44
N ILE A 112 -6.07 2.15 -4.88
CA ILE A 112 -5.06 2.55 -5.88
C ILE A 112 -3.64 2.27 -5.35
N ARG A 113 -3.37 2.57 -4.06
CA ARG A 113 -2.07 2.26 -3.45
C ARG A 113 -1.80 0.76 -3.33
N GLN A 114 -2.81 -0.03 -2.95
CA GLN A 114 -2.70 -1.50 -2.89
C GLN A 114 -2.45 -2.11 -4.27
N ARG A 115 -3.15 -1.63 -5.29
CA ARG A 115 -2.89 -2.03 -6.69
C ARG A 115 -1.45 -1.71 -7.09
N ALA A 116 -0.97 -0.50 -6.78
CA ALA A 116 0.41 -0.13 -7.07
C ALA A 116 1.42 -1.06 -6.35
N LEU A 117 1.16 -1.40 -5.08
CA LEU A 117 1.94 -2.38 -4.34
C LEU A 117 1.97 -3.74 -5.05
N ASP A 118 0.81 -4.26 -5.48
CA ASP A 118 0.72 -5.56 -6.14
C ASP A 118 1.38 -5.56 -7.53
N GLN A 119 1.23 -4.47 -8.30
CA GLN A 119 1.88 -4.32 -9.59
C GLN A 119 3.41 -4.29 -9.48
N ILE A 120 3.94 -3.52 -8.53
CA ILE A 120 5.39 -3.31 -8.36
C ILE A 120 6.04 -4.46 -7.58
N PHE A 121 5.45 -4.87 -6.46
CA PHE A 121 6.02 -5.84 -5.53
C PHE A 121 5.38 -7.23 -5.60
N GLY A 122 4.16 -7.38 -6.13
CA GLY A 122 3.50 -8.69 -6.27
C GLY A 122 4.16 -9.61 -7.29
N LYS A 123 4.87 -9.04 -8.28
CA LYS A 123 5.66 -9.79 -9.28
C LYS A 123 7.12 -10.01 -8.88
N LEU A 124 7.57 -9.45 -7.75
CA LEU A 124 8.91 -9.74 -7.25
C LEU A 124 8.95 -11.22 -6.87
N LYS A 125 9.67 -12.01 -7.67
CA LYS A 125 10.08 -13.36 -7.24
C LYS A 125 10.68 -13.22 -5.85
N ARG A 126 10.41 -14.20 -4.97
CA ARG A 126 11.12 -14.34 -3.68
C ARG A 126 12.62 -14.40 -3.96
N SER A 127 13.27 -13.24 -4.10
CA SER A 127 14.68 -13.08 -3.87
C SER A 127 14.88 -13.45 -2.40
N GLY A 128 15.92 -14.23 -2.11
CA GLY A 128 16.18 -14.76 -0.78
C GLY A 128 16.07 -13.67 0.29
N ALA A 129 15.67 -14.06 1.51
CA ALA A 129 15.51 -13.16 2.64
C ALA A 129 16.69 -12.17 2.72
N GLY A 130 16.42 -10.90 2.41
CA GLY A 130 17.34 -9.82 2.71
C GLY A 130 17.44 -9.74 4.22
N ASN A 131 18.60 -10.12 4.75
CA ASN A 131 18.88 -10.07 6.18
C ASN A 131 18.98 -8.61 6.61
N HIS A 132 17.86 -8.00 6.98
CA HIS A 132 17.86 -6.93 8.00
C HIS A 132 17.93 -7.56 9.40
N LYS A 133 18.69 -8.66 9.56
CA LYS A 133 19.07 -9.13 10.88
C LYS A 133 20.15 -8.18 11.37
N THR A 134 19.82 -7.35 12.35
CA THR A 134 20.84 -6.64 13.10
C THR A 134 21.73 -7.69 13.76
N GLY A 135 23.04 -7.65 13.51
CA GLY A 135 24.00 -8.59 14.11
C GLY A 135 24.17 -8.46 15.64
N LYS A 136 23.28 -7.71 16.29
CA LYS A 136 23.24 -7.51 17.74
C LYS A 136 22.00 -8.19 18.29
N SER A 137 22.21 -9.30 19.00
CA SER A 137 21.29 -9.72 20.07
C SER A 137 21.41 -8.66 21.17
N GLY A 138 20.33 -8.02 21.55
CA GLY A 138 20.34 -6.95 22.55
C GLY A 138 18.99 -6.83 23.23
N GLN A 139 19.00 -6.29 24.46
CA GLN A 139 17.82 -5.97 25.27
C GLN A 139 16.82 -5.17 24.43
N GLY A 140 15.81 -5.86 23.90
CA GLY A 140 14.68 -5.29 23.21
C GLY A 140 13.42 -5.61 23.99
N ASP A 141 12.43 -4.73 23.91
CA ASP A 141 11.19 -4.79 24.71
C ASP A 141 10.12 -5.72 24.11
N GLU A 142 10.42 -6.41 23.00
CA GLU A 142 9.48 -7.29 22.32
C GLU A 142 9.94 -8.76 22.28
N HIS A 143 9.15 -9.58 22.96
CA HIS A 143 9.27 -11.03 22.99
C HIS A 143 8.99 -11.62 21.60
N THR A 144 9.92 -12.40 21.03
CA THR A 144 9.70 -13.06 19.73
C THR A 144 8.94 -14.37 19.86
N GLY A 145 8.74 -14.86 21.09
CA GLY A 145 8.17 -16.18 21.36
C GLY A 145 9.14 -17.34 21.10
N ASP A 146 10.36 -17.05 20.64
CA ASP A 146 11.42 -18.02 20.53
C ASP A 146 12.06 -18.22 21.90
N LEU A 147 12.26 -19.48 22.29
CA LEU A 147 12.84 -19.85 23.58
C LEU A 147 14.25 -20.38 23.37
N ARG A 148 15.17 -19.97 24.24
CA ARG A 148 16.54 -20.49 24.25
C ARG A 148 17.02 -20.75 25.67
N GLU A 149 18.06 -21.57 25.78
CA GLU A 149 18.75 -21.81 27.05
C GLU A 149 19.35 -20.52 27.60
N TYR A 150 19.28 -20.36 28.92
CA TYR A 150 19.93 -19.28 29.66
C TYR A 150 21.44 -19.30 29.44
N ARG A 151 22.02 -18.11 29.30
CA ARG A 151 23.47 -17.92 29.28
C ARG A 151 23.84 -16.83 30.28
N TYR A 152 24.99 -17.03 30.92
CA TYR A 152 25.53 -16.04 31.85
C TYR A 152 25.61 -14.65 31.20
N GLY A 153 24.92 -13.68 31.82
CA GLY A 153 24.76 -12.31 31.31
C GLY A 153 23.35 -11.97 30.80
N ASP A 154 22.47 -12.95 30.63
CA ASP A 154 21.06 -12.71 30.32
C ASP A 154 20.34 -12.05 31.51
N GLY A 155 19.48 -11.06 31.20
CA GLY A 155 18.65 -10.37 32.19
C GLY A 155 17.64 -11.31 32.84
N LEU A 156 17.48 -11.20 34.16
CA LEU A 156 16.55 -12.05 34.93
C LEU A 156 15.09 -11.81 34.52
N GLU A 157 14.79 -10.59 34.04
CA GLU A 157 13.51 -10.17 33.50
C GLU A 157 13.05 -10.94 32.26
N HIS A 158 13.97 -11.61 31.55
CA HIS A 158 13.68 -12.37 30.34
C HIS A 158 13.53 -13.88 30.58
N ILE A 159 13.66 -14.33 31.84
CA ILE A 159 13.52 -15.75 32.19
C ILE A 159 12.04 -16.13 32.15
N SER A 160 11.70 -17.09 31.28
CA SER A 160 10.38 -17.71 31.26
C SER A 160 10.27 -18.70 32.41
N MET A 161 9.71 -18.25 33.53
CA MET A 161 9.54 -19.10 34.72
C MET A 161 8.73 -20.36 34.43
N THR A 162 7.72 -20.26 33.57
CA THR A 162 6.84 -21.39 33.22
C THR A 162 7.61 -22.49 32.48
N GLU A 163 8.37 -22.13 31.44
CA GLU A 163 9.17 -23.10 30.68
C GLU A 163 10.36 -23.60 31.50
N SER A 164 10.95 -22.75 32.34
CA SER A 164 12.04 -23.14 33.25
C SER A 164 11.58 -24.17 34.28
N LEU A 165 10.40 -23.98 34.90
CA LEU A 165 9.82 -24.94 35.84
C LEU A 165 9.46 -26.27 35.16
N LYS A 166 8.96 -26.20 33.92
CA LYS A 166 8.66 -27.37 33.11
C LYS A 166 9.93 -28.17 32.80
N ASN A 167 11.01 -27.51 32.38
CA ASN A 167 12.31 -28.15 32.16
C ASN A 167 12.86 -28.78 33.44
N ALA A 168 12.80 -28.05 34.56
CA ALA A 168 13.24 -28.55 35.86
C ALA A 168 12.50 -29.83 36.27
N GLN A 169 11.18 -29.90 36.05
CA GLN A 169 10.38 -31.08 36.35
C GLN A 169 10.70 -32.26 35.42
N VAL A 170 11.00 -31.99 34.14
CA VAL A 170 11.42 -33.01 33.17
C VAL A 170 12.79 -33.59 33.54
N ASN A 171 13.75 -32.73 33.92
CA ASN A 171 15.13 -33.13 34.19
C ASN A 171 15.33 -33.74 35.58
N ASN A 172 14.65 -33.21 36.60
CA ASN A 172 14.87 -33.59 38.01
C ASN A 172 13.74 -34.44 38.61
N GLY A 173 12.62 -34.61 37.90
CA GLY A 173 11.48 -35.42 38.33
C GLY A 173 10.56 -34.74 39.36
N ILE A 174 9.52 -35.46 39.79
CA ILE A 174 8.39 -34.91 40.57
C ILE A 174 8.62 -34.97 42.09
N GLY A 175 9.53 -35.84 42.55
CA GLY A 175 9.68 -36.16 43.98
C GLY A 175 10.38 -35.10 44.83
N SER A 176 11.32 -34.36 44.24
CA SER A 176 12.06 -33.28 44.88
C SER A 176 12.31 -32.18 43.87
N PHE A 177 11.70 -31.02 44.09
CA PHE A 177 11.90 -29.87 43.22
C PHE A 177 13.35 -29.40 43.31
N ASN A 178 14.07 -29.48 42.18
CA ASN A 178 15.41 -28.96 42.02
C ASN A 178 15.44 -28.15 40.72
N LEU A 179 15.88 -26.89 40.79
CA LEU A 179 15.98 -25.99 39.65
C LEU A 179 17.46 -25.65 39.47
N THR A 180 18.01 -26.00 38.32
CA THR A 180 19.41 -25.74 37.96
C THR A 180 19.50 -24.67 36.89
N GLU A 181 20.70 -24.11 36.67
CA GLU A 181 20.93 -23.12 35.61
C GLU A 181 20.62 -23.70 34.21
N GLU A 182 20.85 -24.99 34.02
CA GLU A 182 20.55 -25.72 32.77
C GLU A 182 19.03 -25.83 32.50
N ASP A 183 18.20 -25.66 33.53
CA ASP A 183 16.74 -25.67 33.40
C ASP A 183 16.19 -24.29 33.00
N LEU A 184 16.98 -23.22 33.15
CA LEU A 184 16.52 -21.86 32.89
C LEU A 184 16.37 -21.61 31.39
N VAL A 185 15.18 -21.14 31.03
CA VAL A 185 14.81 -20.78 29.66
C VAL A 185 14.59 -19.27 29.59
N VAL A 186 15.20 -18.65 28.61
CA VAL A 186 15.09 -17.21 28.33
C VAL A 186 14.29 -17.04 27.04
N GLU A 187 13.37 -16.08 27.05
CA GLU A 187 12.71 -15.64 25.82
C GLU A 187 13.67 -14.78 25.00
N ASP A 188 13.87 -15.15 23.75
CA ASP A 188 14.70 -14.36 22.84
C ASP A 188 13.98 -13.04 22.53
N THR A 189 14.72 -11.95 22.62
CA THR A 189 14.23 -10.62 22.24
C THR A 189 15.01 -10.17 21.02
N GLN A 190 14.33 -9.97 19.90
CA GLN A 190 14.97 -9.38 18.73
C GLN A 190 14.93 -7.86 18.82
N TYR A 191 16.08 -7.24 18.66
CA TYR A 191 16.16 -5.82 18.37
C TYR A 191 15.64 -5.59 16.96
N LYS A 192 14.41 -5.10 16.83
CA LYS A 192 13.92 -4.51 15.59
C LYS A 192 14.33 -3.04 15.59
N ALA A 193 15.34 -2.71 14.78
CA ALA A 193 15.68 -1.32 14.53
C ALA A 193 14.47 -0.63 13.88
N GLN A 194 13.96 0.44 14.50
CA GLN A 194 12.98 1.31 13.84
C GLN A 194 13.67 2.03 12.69
N MET A 195 13.02 2.10 11.54
CA MET A 195 13.50 2.84 10.39
C MET A 195 12.69 4.13 10.20
N SER A 196 13.39 5.22 9.92
CA SER A 196 12.78 6.44 9.37
C SER A 196 13.13 6.57 7.89
N THR A 197 12.10 6.56 7.05
CA THR A 197 12.22 6.71 5.59
C THR A 197 11.75 8.09 5.17
N VAL A 198 12.57 8.79 4.39
CA VAL A 198 12.15 10.00 3.68
C VAL A 198 12.07 9.70 2.19
N LEU A 199 10.89 9.88 1.61
CA LEU A 199 10.65 9.74 0.19
C LEU A 199 10.53 11.11 -0.46
N MET A 200 11.50 11.44 -1.32
CA MET A 200 11.54 12.72 -2.05
C MET A 200 11.10 12.51 -3.49
N ILE A 201 10.11 13.28 -3.96
CA ILE A 201 9.56 13.16 -5.32
C ILE A 201 9.81 14.45 -6.09
N ASP A 202 10.47 14.34 -7.25
CA ASP A 202 10.66 15.45 -8.17
C ASP A 202 9.34 15.76 -8.89
N ILE A 203 8.90 17.02 -8.86
CA ILE A 203 7.71 17.53 -9.56
C ILE A 203 8.06 18.63 -10.58
N SER A 204 9.34 18.74 -10.93
CA SER A 204 9.85 19.67 -11.93
C SER A 204 9.44 19.31 -13.34
N HIS A 205 9.52 20.27 -14.25
CA HIS A 205 9.18 20.08 -15.66
C HIS A 205 9.99 18.96 -16.34
N SER A 206 11.17 18.63 -15.80
CA SER A 206 12.01 17.52 -16.29
C SER A 206 11.33 16.14 -16.24
N MET A 207 10.28 16.00 -15.41
CA MET A 207 9.52 14.77 -15.21
C MET A 207 8.48 14.49 -16.31
N ILE A 208 8.21 15.47 -17.18
CA ILE A 208 7.36 15.33 -18.39
C ILE A 208 8.09 15.74 -19.68
N LEU A 209 9.39 16.02 -19.59
CA LEU A 209 10.15 16.60 -20.67
C LEU A 209 10.31 15.60 -21.84
N TYR A 210 10.33 16.12 -23.07
CA TYR A 210 10.43 15.33 -24.30
C TYR A 210 9.27 14.35 -24.54
N GLY A 211 8.12 14.59 -23.92
CA GLY A 211 6.94 13.73 -24.07
C GLY A 211 7.04 12.42 -23.28
N GLU A 212 8.01 12.29 -22.38
CA GLU A 212 8.15 11.15 -21.48
C GLU A 212 7.41 11.41 -20.16
N ASP A 213 6.42 10.60 -19.81
CA ASP A 213 5.75 10.64 -18.51
C ASP A 213 6.57 9.85 -17.46
N ARG A 214 7.48 10.54 -16.77
CA ARG A 214 8.28 9.96 -15.68
C ARG A 214 7.61 10.11 -14.32
N ILE A 215 6.66 11.05 -14.19
CA ILE A 215 5.95 11.29 -12.94
C ILE A 215 5.01 10.14 -12.59
N THR A 216 4.29 9.58 -13.57
CA THR A 216 3.35 8.49 -13.28
C THR A 216 4.04 7.23 -12.76
N PRO A 217 5.14 6.73 -13.38
CA PRO A 217 5.92 5.64 -12.80
C PRO A 217 6.45 5.95 -11.40
N ALA A 218 6.99 7.16 -11.17
CA ALA A 218 7.49 7.57 -9.87
C ALA A 218 6.38 7.56 -8.81
N LYS A 219 5.21 8.07 -9.15
CA LYS A 219 4.01 8.07 -8.30
C LYS A 219 3.56 6.66 -7.93
N LYS A 220 3.52 5.74 -8.90
CA LYS A 220 3.19 4.32 -8.63
C LYS A 220 4.17 3.67 -7.67
N VAL A 221 5.47 3.88 -7.88
CA VAL A 221 6.51 3.36 -6.97
C VAL A 221 6.37 3.98 -5.57
N ALA A 222 6.11 5.28 -5.49
CA ALA A 222 5.89 5.99 -4.23
C ALA A 222 4.68 5.43 -3.46
N MET A 223 3.54 5.26 -4.13
CA MET A 223 2.33 4.66 -3.57
C MET A 223 2.56 3.23 -3.10
N ALA A 224 3.24 2.43 -3.92
CA ALA A 224 3.59 1.05 -3.60
C ALA A 224 4.50 0.95 -2.37
N LEU A 225 5.54 1.79 -2.29
CA LEU A 225 6.45 1.84 -1.15
C LEU A 225 5.73 2.31 0.12
N ALA A 226 4.88 3.34 0.00
CA ALA A 226 4.10 3.83 1.13
C ALA A 226 3.16 2.77 1.69
N GLU A 227 2.44 2.05 0.83
CA GLU A 227 1.58 0.94 1.24
C GLU A 227 2.40 -0.20 1.84
N LEU A 228 3.57 -0.53 1.27
CA LEU A 228 4.46 -1.57 1.81
C LEU A 228 4.91 -1.24 3.24
N ILE A 229 5.42 -0.03 3.48
CA ILE A 229 5.95 0.38 4.78
C ILE A 229 4.83 0.42 5.82
N THR A 230 3.74 1.11 5.51
CA THR A 230 2.62 1.29 6.45
C THR A 230 1.91 -0.02 6.81
N THR A 231 1.90 -1.01 5.91
CA THR A 231 1.24 -2.31 6.16
C THR A 231 2.17 -3.35 6.79
N ARG A 232 3.43 -3.48 6.33
CA ARG A 232 4.38 -4.50 6.85
C ARG A 232 5.17 -4.03 8.06
N TYR A 233 5.45 -2.73 8.15
CA TYR A 233 6.32 -2.16 9.18
C TYR A 233 5.61 -0.99 9.89
N PRO A 234 4.50 -1.26 10.61
CA PRO A 234 3.67 -0.21 11.22
C PRO A 234 4.38 0.62 12.30
N LYS A 235 5.59 0.21 12.73
CA LYS A 235 6.43 0.93 13.68
C LYS A 235 7.49 1.83 13.03
N ASP A 236 7.66 1.72 11.72
CA ASP A 236 8.57 2.57 10.95
C ASP A 236 7.88 3.89 10.59
N THR A 237 8.66 4.95 10.42
CA THR A 237 8.14 6.25 9.99
C THR A 237 8.41 6.45 8.49
N LEU A 238 7.45 7.07 7.81
CA LEU A 238 7.56 7.45 6.41
C LEU A 238 7.12 8.90 6.26
N ASP A 239 8.08 9.75 5.89
CA ASP A 239 7.83 11.14 5.52
C ASP A 239 7.95 11.27 4.00
N ILE A 240 7.00 11.96 3.39
CA ILE A 240 6.97 12.18 1.94
C ILE A 240 7.09 13.67 1.70
N LEU A 241 7.99 14.05 0.80
CA LEU A 241 8.16 15.42 0.37
C LEU A 241 8.24 15.50 -1.15
N VAL A 242 7.78 16.61 -1.69
CA VAL A 242 7.94 16.95 -3.10
C VAL A 242 8.93 18.10 -3.23
N PHE A 243 9.64 18.15 -4.36
CA PHE A 243 10.54 19.26 -4.65
C PHE A 243 10.44 19.71 -6.11
N GLY A 244 10.50 21.02 -6.29
CA GLY A 244 10.57 21.73 -7.56
C GLY A 244 11.52 22.92 -7.40
N ASN A 245 11.00 24.15 -7.44
CA ASN A 245 11.78 25.34 -7.07
C ASN A 245 12.09 25.36 -5.56
N ASP A 246 11.10 24.94 -4.77
CA ASP A 246 11.13 24.77 -3.32
C ASP A 246 10.72 23.33 -2.96
N ALA A 247 10.73 22.97 -1.67
CA ALA A 247 10.31 21.67 -1.19
C ALA A 247 9.34 21.78 -0.01
N TRP A 248 8.40 20.85 0.08
CA TRP A 248 7.43 20.79 1.17
C TRP A 248 6.96 19.34 1.40
N PRO A 249 6.56 19.00 2.64
CA PRO A 249 6.03 17.69 2.95
C PRO A 249 4.60 17.54 2.42
N ILE A 250 4.22 16.32 2.07
CA ILE A 250 2.86 15.96 1.66
C ILE A 250 2.39 14.71 2.42
N PRO A 251 1.08 14.60 2.69
CA PRO A 251 0.53 13.38 3.26
C PRO A 251 0.43 12.27 2.20
N ILE A 252 0.41 11.00 2.64
CA ILE A 252 0.30 9.82 1.76
C ILE A 252 -0.94 9.86 0.86
N LYS A 253 -2.05 10.43 1.36
CA LYS A 253 -3.30 10.59 0.60
C LYS A 253 -3.15 11.48 -0.64
N ASP A 254 -2.16 12.36 -0.67
CA ASP A 254 -1.98 13.31 -1.78
C ASP A 254 -1.13 12.71 -2.92
N LEU A 255 -0.49 11.55 -2.71
CA LEU A 255 0.32 10.86 -3.72
C LEU A 255 -0.39 10.64 -5.07
N PRO A 256 -1.65 10.14 -5.13
CA PRO A 256 -2.35 9.93 -6.40
C PRO A 256 -2.50 11.22 -7.22
N TYR A 257 -2.62 12.36 -6.54
CA TYR A 257 -2.93 13.66 -7.13
C TYR A 257 -1.70 14.47 -7.53
N LEU A 258 -0.50 13.91 -7.36
CA LEU A 258 0.74 14.58 -7.76
C LEU A 258 0.75 14.88 -9.26
N LYS A 259 0.90 16.17 -9.60
CA LYS A 259 1.05 16.70 -10.95
C LYS A 259 2.40 17.41 -11.08
N VAL A 260 2.95 17.40 -12.30
CA VAL A 260 4.16 18.17 -12.60
C VAL A 260 3.81 19.64 -12.76
N GLY A 261 4.57 20.49 -12.07
CA GLY A 261 4.41 21.94 -12.16
C GLY A 261 5.45 22.59 -13.08
N PRO A 262 5.30 23.90 -13.35
CA PRO A 262 6.27 24.70 -14.10
C PRO A 262 7.50 25.05 -13.23
N TYR A 263 8.09 24.03 -12.60
CA TYR A 263 9.19 24.18 -11.66
C TYR A 263 10.52 23.69 -12.26
N HIS A 264 11.61 24.26 -11.76
CA HIS A 264 12.96 23.73 -11.93
C HIS A 264 13.24 22.61 -10.92
N THR A 265 14.42 22.02 -11.02
CA THR A 265 14.87 20.94 -10.13
C THR A 265 15.82 21.50 -9.07
N ASN A 266 15.31 21.80 -7.87
CA ASN A 266 16.12 22.25 -6.73
C ASN A 266 16.19 21.15 -5.66
N THR A 267 17.13 20.21 -5.84
CA THR A 267 17.34 19.12 -4.88
C THR A 267 17.86 19.61 -3.53
N VAL A 268 18.51 20.78 -3.47
CA VAL A 268 19.02 21.35 -2.22
C VAL A 268 17.87 21.73 -1.30
N ALA A 269 16.81 22.33 -1.84
CA ALA A 269 15.60 22.65 -1.05
C ALA A 269 14.99 21.38 -0.44
N GLY A 270 14.94 20.29 -1.20
CA GLY A 270 14.44 19.00 -0.71
C GLY A 270 15.29 18.37 0.39
N LEU A 271 16.61 18.55 0.36
CA LEU A 271 17.54 18.00 1.36
C LEU A 271 17.65 18.85 2.63
N GLN A 272 17.19 20.11 2.60
CA GLN A 272 17.21 21.03 3.74
C GLN A 272 15.99 20.88 4.67
N LEU A 273 14.92 20.28 4.16
CA LEU A 273 13.68 20.00 4.88
C LEU A 273 13.84 18.77 5.79
#